data_AF-A0A258L035-F1
#
_entry.id   AF-A0A258L035-F1
#
_cell.length_a   1.000
_cell.length_b   1.000
_cell.length_c   1.000
_cell.angle_alpha   90.00
_cell.angle_beta   90.00
_cell.angle_gamma   90.00
#
_symmetry.space_group_name_H-M   'P 1'
#
loop_
_entity.id
_entity.type
_entity.pdbx_description
1 polymer ?
#
loop_
_entity_poly.entity_id
_entity_poly.type
_entity_poly.pdbx_seq_one_letter_code
_entity_poly.pdbx_strand_id
1 'polypeptide(L)'
;MSTGPVTLKDLADEGRLLWCYCGACCHEVEVPPLSLGLPGNVPVPNVARRLRCSKCGSRKISTRPQLHLEPLEVLRARYRRNGG
;
A
#
# COMPACT_ATOMS: atom_id res chain seq x y z
N MET A 1 12.64 -0.36 -21.14
CA MET A 1 12.49 -0.33 -19.67
C MET A 1 11.77 0.96 -19.33
N SER A 2 10.54 0.89 -18.81
CA SER A 2 9.78 2.08 -18.46
C SER A 2 10.47 2.80 -17.30
N THR A 3 11.01 3.99 -17.54
CA THR A 3 11.74 4.83 -16.57
C THR A 3 10.81 5.61 -15.63
N GLY A 4 9.55 5.17 -15.50
CA GLY A 4 8.52 5.81 -14.70
C GLY A 4 8.48 5.31 -13.25
N PRO A 5 7.88 6.10 -12.33
CA PRO A 5 7.63 5.62 -10.97
C PRO A 5 6.67 4.43 -10.99
N VAL A 6 6.94 3.43 -10.14
CA VAL A 6 6.08 2.25 -9.93
C VAL A 6 4.65 2.67 -9.63
N THR A 7 3.69 2.06 -10.32
CA THR A 7 2.25 2.33 -10.20
C THR A 7 1.53 1.25 -9.36
N LEU A 8 0.27 1.51 -9.00
CA LEU A 8 -0.58 0.52 -8.34
C LEU A 8 -0.79 -0.75 -9.20
N LYS A 9 -0.86 -0.59 -10.53
CA LYS A 9 -1.00 -1.71 -11.46
C LYS A 9 0.27 -2.56 -11.46
N ASP A 10 1.44 -1.93 -11.50
CA ASP A 10 2.73 -2.66 -11.46
C ASP A 10 2.83 -3.51 -10.18
N LEU A 11 2.46 -2.92 -9.02
CA LEU A 11 2.41 -3.69 -7.77
C LEU A 11 1.43 -4.87 -7.85
N ALA A 12 0.24 -4.66 -8.43
CA ALA A 12 -0.75 -5.73 -8.55
C ALA A 12 -0.29 -6.85 -9.48
N ASP A 13 0.32 -6.50 -10.62
CA ASP A 13 0.84 -7.44 -11.62
C ASP A 13 2.04 -8.24 -11.05
N GLU A 14 2.88 -7.60 -10.24
CA GLU A 14 4.00 -8.26 -9.53
C GLU A 14 3.56 -9.01 -8.27
N GLY A 15 2.28 -8.98 -7.92
CA GLY A 15 1.79 -9.58 -6.69
C GLY A 15 2.40 -8.96 -5.43
N ARG A 16 2.67 -7.66 -5.41
CA ARG A 16 3.15 -6.95 -4.22
C ARG A 16 2.02 -6.16 -3.56
N LEU A 17 2.12 -5.97 -2.25
CA LEU A 17 1.23 -5.07 -1.52
C LEU A 17 1.69 -3.61 -1.60
N LEU A 18 0.77 -2.71 -1.27
CA LEU A 18 1.06 -1.31 -0.99
C LEU A 18 1.20 -1.13 0.53
N TRP A 19 2.39 -0.75 0.99
CA TRP A 19 2.59 -0.35 2.39
C TRP A 19 2.14 1.10 2.59
N CYS A 20 1.30 1.31 3.61
CA CYS A 20 0.76 2.60 4.00
C CYS A 20 1.13 2.87 5.46
N TYR A 21 1.68 4.07 5.74
CA TYR A 21 2.09 4.47 7.08
C TYR A 21 1.58 5.86 7.44
N CYS A 22 1.04 6.01 8.64
CA CYS A 22 0.63 7.29 9.21
C CYS A 22 1.73 7.87 10.09
N GLY A 23 2.37 8.95 9.65
CA GLY A 23 3.39 9.67 10.43
C GLY A 23 2.85 10.51 11.58
N ALA A 24 1.55 10.44 11.90
CA ALA A 24 0.97 11.10 13.07
C ALA A 24 0.74 10.15 14.24
N CYS A 25 0.25 8.93 13.98
CA CYS A 25 -0.09 7.94 15.02
C CYS A 25 0.66 6.62 14.87
N CYS A 26 1.63 6.55 13.95
CA CYS A 26 2.44 5.37 13.65
C CYS A 26 1.63 4.12 13.23
N HIS A 27 0.37 4.29 12.84
CA HIS A 27 -0.42 3.18 12.32
C HIS A 27 0.07 2.83 10.91
N GLU A 28 0.35 1.55 10.69
CA GLU A 28 0.72 1.02 9.40
C GLU A 28 -0.16 -0.15 8.99
N VAL A 29 -0.28 -0.33 7.69
CA VAL A 29 -1.01 -1.43 7.08
C VAL A 29 -0.45 -1.69 5.68
N GLU A 30 -0.35 -2.94 5.26
CA GLU A 30 -0.17 -3.28 3.85
C GLU A 30 -1.50 -3.74 3.27
N VAL A 31 -1.85 -3.20 2.11
CA VAL A 31 -3.14 -3.46 1.46
C VAL A 31 -2.94 -3.89 0.00
N PRO A 32 -3.87 -4.67 -0.58
CA PRO A 32 -3.86 -4.90 -2.01
C PRO A 32 -3.89 -3.56 -2.78
N PRO A 33 -3.01 -3.31 -3.76
CA PRO A 33 -2.88 -1.99 -4.40
C PRO A 33 -4.19 -1.47 -5.01
N LEU A 34 -4.99 -2.36 -5.58
CA LEU A 34 -6.25 -2.02 -6.26
C LEU A 34 -7.48 -2.00 -5.33
N SER A 35 -7.35 -2.40 -4.05
CA SER A 35 -8.49 -2.36 -3.12
C SER A 35 -8.84 -0.95 -2.66
N LEU A 36 -8.00 0.04 -2.95
CA LEU A 36 -8.22 1.45 -2.59
C LEU A 36 -9.20 2.19 -3.52
N GLY A 37 -9.71 1.54 -4.57
CA GLY A 37 -10.61 2.17 -5.55
C GLY A 37 -9.95 3.26 -6.39
N LEU A 38 -8.61 3.31 -6.41
CA LEU A 38 -7.85 4.27 -7.21
C LEU A 38 -7.49 3.68 -8.57
N PRO A 39 -7.33 4.51 -9.63
CA PRO A 39 -6.85 4.04 -10.92
C PRO A 39 -5.48 3.35 -10.80
N GLY A 40 -5.31 2.22 -11.49
CA GLY A 40 -4.07 1.43 -11.42
C GLY A 40 -2.83 2.17 -11.90
N ASN A 41 -2.96 3.13 -12.81
CA ASN A 41 -1.85 3.94 -13.34
C ASN A 41 -1.35 5.02 -12.36
N VAL A 42 -1.91 5.11 -11.15
CA VAL A 42 -1.46 6.08 -10.14
C VAL A 42 -0.09 5.66 -9.61
N PRO A 43 0.92 6.55 -9.65
CA PRO A 43 2.21 6.29 -9.03
C PRO A 43 2.08 6.08 -7.53
N VAL A 44 2.78 5.10 -6.98
CA VAL A 44 2.75 4.74 -5.55
C VAL A 44 2.95 5.94 -4.62
N PRO A 45 3.92 6.85 -4.84
CA PRO A 45 4.09 8.03 -3.98
C PRO A 45 2.89 9.00 -4.00
N ASN A 46 2.13 9.03 -5.10
CA ASN A 46 0.97 9.92 -5.25
C ASN A 46 -0.29 9.39 -4.56
N VAL A 47 -0.32 8.10 -4.21
CA VAL A 47 -1.45 7.46 -3.51
C VAL A 47 -1.71 8.15 -2.17
N ALA A 48 -0.66 8.44 -1.39
CA ALA A 48 -0.76 9.08 -0.09
C ALA A 48 -1.62 10.36 -0.06
N ARG A 49 -1.62 11.14 -1.15
CA ARG A 49 -2.39 12.40 -1.26
C ARG A 49 -3.91 12.18 -1.17
N ARG A 50 -4.38 10.96 -1.48
CA ARG A 50 -5.79 10.55 -1.49
C ARG A 50 -6.20 9.78 -0.24
N LEU A 51 -5.28 9.53 0.69
CA LEU A 51 -5.54 8.71 1.87
C LEU A 51 -5.79 9.56 3.12
N ARG A 52 -6.51 8.94 4.06
CA ARG A 52 -6.71 9.40 5.43
C ARG A 52 -6.51 8.22 6.37
N CYS A 53 -5.81 8.41 7.48
CA CYS A 53 -5.65 7.36 8.48
C CYS A 53 -7.02 7.00 9.08
N SER A 54 -7.37 5.71 9.06
CA SER A 54 -8.62 5.20 9.66
C SER A 54 -8.63 5.28 11.18
N LYS A 55 -7.46 5.28 11.83
CA LYS A 55 -7.33 5.35 13.30
C LYS A 55 -7.40 6.77 13.87
N CYS A 56 -6.75 7.74 13.22
CA CYS A 56 -6.63 9.11 13.76
C CYS A 56 -7.14 10.22 12.84
N GLY A 57 -7.57 9.90 11.61
CA GLY A 57 -8.07 10.89 10.65
C GLY A 57 -6.99 11.79 10.00
N SER A 58 -5.71 11.63 10.34
CA SER A 58 -4.62 12.44 9.77
C SER A 58 -4.39 12.18 8.27
N ARG A 59 -3.87 13.18 7.57
CA ARG A 59 -3.40 13.10 6.17
C ARG A 59 -1.88 12.97 6.03
N LYS A 60 -1.14 12.86 7.15
CA LYS A 60 0.31 12.63 7.16
C LYS A 60 0.63 11.18 6.78
N ILE A 61 0.28 10.78 5.57
CA ILE A 61 0.41 9.41 5.07
C ILE A 61 1.64 9.31 4.16
N SER A 62 2.39 8.21 4.30
CA SER A 62 3.42 7.79 3.36
C SER A 62 3.02 6.46 2.74
N THR A 63 3.27 6.32 1.43
CA THR A 63 2.99 5.09 0.68
C THR A 63 4.24 4.62 -0.03
N ARG A 64 4.50 3.31 0.01
CA ARG A 64 5.65 2.67 -0.64
C ARG A 64 5.24 1.30 -1.18
N PRO A 65 5.97 0.74 -2.17
CA PRO A 65 5.90 -0.70 -2.42
C PRO A 65 6.16 -1.47 -1.12
N GLN A 66 5.59 -2.66 -1.01
CA GLN A 66 5.87 -3.60 0.07
C GLN A 66 7.37 -3.65 0.39
N LEU A 67 7.72 -3.42 1.66
CA LEU A 67 9.11 -3.32 2.12
C LEU A 67 9.77 -4.70 2.29
N HIS A 68 8.96 -5.71 2.60
CA HIS A 68 9.44 -7.07 2.84
C HIS A 68 9.53 -7.84 1.52
N LEU A 69 10.65 -8.53 1.29
CA LEU A 69 10.83 -9.44 0.15
C LEU A 69 10.04 -10.76 0.29
N GLU A 70 9.23 -10.89 1.35
CA GLU A 70 8.43 -12.10 1.54
C GLU A 70 7.37 -12.24 0.44
N PRO A 71 7.13 -13.46 -0.08
CA PRO A 71 6.09 -13.70 -1.06
C PRO A 71 4.71 -13.23 -0.56
N LEU A 72 3.88 -12.70 -1.46
CA LEU A 72 2.53 -12.21 -1.17
C LEU A 72 1.68 -13.21 -0.38
N GLU A 73 1.89 -14.50 -0.66
CA GLU A 73 1.19 -15.61 -0.03
C GLU A 73 1.46 -15.67 1.47
N VAL A 74 2.71 -15.44 1.88
CA VAL A 74 3.15 -15.40 3.28
C VAL A 74 2.52 -14.19 3.97
N LEU A 75 2.54 -13.02 3.32
CA LEU A 75 1.89 -11.83 3.86
C LEU A 75 0.37 -11.99 3.95
N ARG A 76 -0.30 -12.53 2.92
CA ARG A 76 -1.74 -12.82 2.95
C ARG A 76 -2.10 -13.78 4.08
N ALA A 77 -1.24 -14.75 4.40
CA ALA A 77 -1.44 -15.64 5.53
C ALA A 77 -1.30 -14.92 6.88
N ARG A 78 -0.40 -13.93 7.00
CA ARG A 78 -0.32 -13.04 8.17
C ARG A 78 -1.54 -12.11 8.27
N TYR A 79 -1.93 -11.46 7.17
CA TYR A 79 -3.07 -10.54 7.15
C TYR A 79 -4.40 -11.24 7.43
N ARG A 80 -4.61 -12.46 6.91
CA ARG A 80 -5.79 -13.27 7.28
C ARG A 80 -5.84 -13.60 8.78
N ARG A 81 -4.68 -13.72 9.44
CA ARG A 81 -4.60 -13.94 10.89
C ARG A 81 -4.79 -12.67 11.72
N ASN A 82 -4.49 -11.50 11.16
CA ASN A 82 -4.60 -10.21 11.86
C ASN A 82 -5.90 -9.44 11.52
N GLY A 83 -6.78 -10.02 10.71
CA GLY A 83 -8.02 -9.43 10.19
C GLY A 83 -9.29 -10.03 10.79
N GLY A 84 -9.30 -10.30 12.10
CA GLY A 84 -10.44 -10.71 12.90
C GLY A 84 -10.21 -10.36 14.36
#